data_AF-A0AAV5XHP6-F1
#
_entry.id   AF-A0AAV5XHP6-F1
#
_cell.length_a   1.000
_cell.length_b   1.000
_cell.length_c   1.000
_cell.angle_alpha   90.00
_cell.angle_beta   90.00
_cell.angle_gamma   90.00
#
_symmetry.space_group_name_H-M   'P 1'
#
loop_
_entity.id
_entity.type
_entity.pdbx_description
1 polymer ?
#
loop_
_entity_poly.entity_id
_entity_poly.type
_entity_poly.pdbx_seq_one_letter_code
_entity_poly.pdbx_strand_id
1 'polypeptide(L)'
;MAIDDTQRHAKLQDLYELAQGSEEFEGGVTFEQEMDALVVGNWAFFAIDEIGDLALSFHLDSHPVAVARLTRFLVQHEVPFVLHEAFTIDDDDEIVFESDTGAQFDEPR
;
A
#
# COMPACT_ATOMS: atom_id res chain seq x y z
N MET A 1 -8.65 -8.43 18.30
CA MET A 1 -9.60 -7.29 18.23
C MET A 1 -9.42 -6.74 16.83
N ALA A 2 -10.50 -6.58 16.06
CA ALA A 2 -10.42 -5.86 14.80
C ALA A 2 -10.05 -4.40 15.09
N ILE A 3 -9.13 -3.84 14.31
CA ILE A 3 -8.79 -2.42 14.39
C ILE A 3 -10.03 -1.59 13.99
N ASP A 4 -10.27 -0.47 14.66
CA ASP A 4 -11.35 0.44 14.27
C ASP A 4 -10.86 1.41 13.16
N ASP A 5 -11.79 1.98 12.40
CA ASP A 5 -11.46 2.82 11.23
C ASP A 5 -10.72 4.10 11.62
N THR A 6 -10.91 4.60 12.86
CA THR A 6 -10.15 5.75 13.37
C THR A 6 -8.69 5.38 13.60
N GLN A 7 -8.44 4.18 14.13
CA GLN A 7 -7.09 3.65 14.33
C GLN A 7 -6.39 3.33 13.00
N ARG A 8 -7.13 2.84 11.98
CA ARG A 8 -6.59 2.64 10.63
C ARG A 8 -6.12 3.97 10.03
N HIS A 9 -7.03 4.95 10.02
CA HIS A 9 -6.75 6.27 9.49
C HIS A 9 -5.57 6.94 10.21
N ALA A 10 -5.48 6.83 11.54
CA ALA A 10 -4.36 7.37 12.30
C ALA A 10 -3.02 6.76 11.88
N LYS A 11 -2.94 5.44 11.67
CA LYS A 11 -1.71 4.78 11.21
C LYS A 11 -1.29 5.25 9.82
N LEU A 12 -2.25 5.40 8.90
CA LEU A 12 -1.98 5.90 7.56
C LEU A 12 -1.59 7.39 7.61
N GLN A 13 -2.20 8.17 8.48
CA GLN A 13 -1.82 9.57 8.69
C GLN A 13 -0.38 9.69 9.21
N ASP A 14 0.02 8.86 10.18
CA ASP A 14 1.40 8.84 10.70
C ASP A 14 2.40 8.50 9.59
N LEU A 15 2.09 7.52 8.74
CA LEU A 15 2.93 7.15 7.60
C LEU A 15 2.97 8.24 6.53
N TYR A 16 1.84 8.89 6.26
CA TYR A 16 1.76 10.02 5.32
C TYR A 16 2.66 11.17 5.77
N GLU A 17 2.62 11.52 7.05
CA GLU A 17 3.48 12.56 7.64
C GLU A 17 4.96 12.18 7.58
N LEU A 18 5.29 10.92 7.84
CA LEU A 18 6.65 10.39 7.71
C LEU A 18 7.17 10.45 6.26
N ALA A 19 6.28 10.25 5.28
CA ALA A 19 6.62 10.30 3.88
C ALA A 19 6.88 11.72 3.35
N GLN A 20 6.37 12.75 4.02
CA GLN A 20 6.50 14.14 3.55
C GLN A 20 7.97 14.56 3.49
N GLY A 21 8.45 14.86 2.28
CA GLY A 21 9.83 15.32 2.04
C GLY A 21 10.87 14.20 1.94
N SER A 22 10.45 12.94 1.97
CA SER A 22 11.32 11.78 1.76
C SER A 22 11.43 11.46 0.27
N GLU A 23 12.67 11.32 -0.24
CA GLU A 23 12.93 11.06 -1.66
C GLU A 23 12.52 9.64 -2.09
N GLU A 24 12.35 8.73 -1.12
CA GLU A 24 11.99 7.34 -1.32
C GLU A 24 10.53 7.13 -1.77
N PHE A 25 9.70 8.17 -1.61
CA PHE A 25 8.32 8.22 -2.11
C PHE A 25 8.28 8.92 -3.47
N GLU A 26 8.99 8.35 -4.44
CA GLU A 26 9.07 8.88 -5.81
C GLU A 26 7.67 8.96 -6.42
N GLY A 27 7.29 10.16 -6.88
CA GLY A 27 5.94 10.45 -7.40
C GLY A 27 5.00 11.11 -6.40
N GLY A 28 5.43 11.27 -5.15
CA GLY A 28 4.61 11.85 -4.09
C GLY A 28 3.67 10.82 -3.44
N VAL A 29 3.09 11.20 -2.30
CA VAL A 29 2.12 10.37 -1.58
C VAL A 29 0.77 11.08 -1.56
N THR A 30 -0.27 10.35 -1.88
CA THR A 30 -1.67 10.81 -1.82
C THR A 30 -2.48 9.88 -0.93
N PHE A 31 -3.42 10.44 -0.18
CA PHE A 31 -4.38 9.66 0.59
C PHE A 31 -5.65 9.43 -0.27
N GLU A 32 -5.95 8.18 -0.59
CA GLU A 32 -7.17 7.79 -1.28
C GLU A 32 -8.24 7.39 -0.27
N GLN A 33 -9.20 8.28 -0.05
CA GLN A 33 -10.23 8.13 1.00
C GLN A 33 -11.21 6.99 0.70
N GLU A 34 -11.48 6.71 -0.57
CA GLU A 34 -12.42 5.65 -0.96
C GLU A 34 -11.84 4.26 -0.69
N MET A 35 -10.52 4.12 -0.79
CA MET A 35 -9.80 2.87 -0.56
C MET A 35 -9.21 2.74 0.85
N ASP A 36 -9.33 3.79 1.67
CA ASP A 36 -8.61 3.94 2.94
C ASP A 36 -7.14 3.52 2.81
N ALA A 37 -6.46 4.12 1.83
CA ALA A 37 -5.11 3.75 1.42
C ALA A 37 -4.22 4.97 1.16
N LEU A 38 -2.91 4.80 1.34
CA LEU A 38 -1.91 5.75 0.86
C LEU A 38 -1.32 5.26 -0.45
N VAL A 39 -1.42 6.06 -1.49
CA VAL A 39 -0.85 5.76 -2.81
C VAL A 39 0.46 6.51 -2.96
N VAL A 40 1.49 5.80 -3.41
CA VAL A 40 2.82 6.34 -3.74
C VAL A 40 2.98 6.35 -5.26
N GLY A 41 2.95 7.54 -5.84
CA GLY A 41 2.94 7.73 -7.29
C GLY A 41 1.83 6.89 -7.94
N ASN A 42 2.23 5.98 -8.84
CA ASN A 42 1.35 5.02 -9.51
C ASN A 42 1.84 3.57 -9.35
N TRP A 43 2.73 3.31 -8.38
CA TRP A 43 3.50 2.07 -8.34
C TRP A 43 3.48 1.36 -6.98
N ALA A 44 3.04 2.00 -5.90
CA ALA A 44 2.85 1.35 -4.62
C ALA A 44 1.66 1.93 -3.88
N PHE A 45 1.07 1.14 -2.98
CA PHE A 45 0.17 1.68 -1.98
C PHE A 45 0.27 0.93 -0.66
N PHE A 46 -0.19 1.59 0.39
CA PHE A 46 -0.31 1.07 1.74
C PHE A 46 -1.77 1.04 2.15
N ALA A 47 -2.19 -0.07 2.75
CA ALA A 47 -3.51 -0.22 3.36
C ALA A 47 -3.37 -0.87 4.74
N ILE A 48 -4.38 -0.71 5.59
CA ILE A 48 -4.44 -1.42 6.86
C ILE A 48 -5.36 -2.62 6.71
N ASP A 49 -4.82 -3.82 6.90
CA ASP A 49 -5.60 -5.05 6.78
C ASP A 49 -6.59 -5.24 7.93
N GLU A 50 -7.36 -6.33 7.88
CA GLU A 50 -8.38 -6.64 8.89
C GLU A 50 -7.81 -6.89 10.30
N ILE A 51 -6.55 -7.32 10.38
CA ILE A 51 -5.86 -7.59 11.66
C ILE A 51 -5.12 -6.35 12.18
N GLY A 52 -5.06 -5.27 11.39
CA GLY A 52 -4.50 -3.99 11.74
C GLY A 52 -3.03 -3.82 11.34
N ASP A 53 -2.50 -4.71 10.50
CA ASP A 53 -1.14 -4.61 9.97
C ASP A 53 -1.11 -3.71 8.72
N LEU A 54 0.04 -3.06 8.51
CA LEU A 54 0.28 -2.24 7.32
C LEU A 54 0.63 -3.17 6.15
N ALA A 55 -0.31 -3.37 5.24
CA ALA A 55 -0.11 -4.10 4.01
C ALA A 55 0.55 -3.18 2.97
N LEU A 56 1.67 -3.64 2.40
CA LEU A 56 2.38 -2.96 1.32
C LEU A 56 2.26 -3.77 0.02
N SER A 57 1.75 -3.12 -1.01
CA SER A 57 1.54 -3.68 -2.35
C SER A 57 2.28 -2.86 -3.39
N PHE A 58 2.77 -3.53 -4.44
CA PHE A 58 3.53 -2.90 -5.53
C PHE A 58 2.91 -3.23 -6.87
N HIS A 59 2.94 -2.28 -7.79
CA HIS A 59 2.58 -2.53 -9.17
C HIS A 59 3.61 -3.51 -9.77
N LEU A 60 3.20 -4.45 -10.62
CA LEU A 60 4.11 -5.45 -11.21
C LEU A 60 5.28 -4.83 -11.98
N ASP A 61 5.00 -3.74 -12.70
CA ASP A 61 6.03 -3.00 -13.44
C ASP A 61 6.87 -2.05 -12.57
N SER A 62 6.74 -2.11 -11.24
CA SER A 62 7.51 -1.27 -10.34
C SER A 62 9.02 -1.49 -10.51
N HIS A 63 9.77 -0.39 -10.60
CA HIS A 63 11.20 -0.48 -10.75
C HIS A 63 11.84 -1.08 -9.47
N PRO A 64 12.64 -2.17 -9.56
CA PRO A 64 13.15 -2.88 -8.37
C PRO A 64 13.93 -2.01 -7.39
N VAL A 65 14.61 -0.97 -7.90
CA VAL A 65 15.34 -0.01 -7.06
C VAL A 65 14.41 0.87 -6.23
N ALA A 66 13.25 1.27 -6.76
CA ALA A 66 12.27 2.07 -6.02
C ALA A 66 11.66 1.23 -4.89
N VAL A 67 11.27 -0.01 -5.19
CA VAL A 67 10.82 -1.01 -4.20
C VAL A 67 11.85 -1.20 -3.08
N ALA A 68 13.12 -1.40 -3.43
CA ALA A 68 14.19 -1.59 -2.45
C ALA A 68 14.44 -0.34 -1.59
N ARG A 69 14.31 0.86 -2.16
CA ARG A 69 14.45 2.12 -1.42
C ARG A 69 13.32 2.32 -0.42
N LEU A 70 12.07 2.14 -0.85
CA LEU A 70 10.90 2.30 0.03
C LEU A 70 10.90 1.28 1.16
N THR A 71 11.11 0.00 0.85
CA THR A 71 11.18 -1.05 1.88
C THR A 71 12.31 -0.80 2.88
N ARG A 72 13.48 -0.34 2.42
CA ARG A 72 14.58 0.06 3.30
C ARG A 72 14.19 1.23 4.20
N PHE A 73 13.54 2.25 3.65
CA PHE A 73 13.06 3.41 4.41
C PHE A 73 12.16 2.98 5.56
N LEU A 74 11.15 2.14 5.28
CA LEU A 74 10.23 1.63 6.29
C LEU A 74 10.95 0.89 7.42
N VAL A 75 11.91 0.02 7.07
CA VAL A 75 12.74 -0.70 8.04
C VAL A 75 13.58 0.26 8.89
N GLN A 76 14.18 1.29 8.28
CA GLN A 76 15.01 2.27 8.98
C GLN A 76 14.22 3.12 9.98
N HIS A 77 12.93 3.34 9.69
CA HIS A 77 12.02 4.09 10.55
C HIS A 77 11.19 3.19 11.47
N GLU A 78 11.53 1.89 11.57
CA GLU A 78 10.85 0.91 12.43
C GLU A 78 9.35 0.81 12.14
N VAL A 79 8.93 1.03 10.90
CA VAL A 79 7.54 0.88 10.46
C VAL A 79 7.30 -0.60 10.12
N PRO A 80 6.52 -1.34 10.91
CA PRO A 80 6.20 -2.73 10.62
C PRO A 80 5.24 -2.79 9.42
N PHE A 81 5.55 -3.65 8.45
CA PHE A 81 4.70 -3.90 7.29
C PHE A 81 4.73 -5.37 6.89
N VAL A 82 3.67 -5.80 6.21
CA VAL A 82 3.56 -7.09 5.56
C VAL A 82 3.55 -6.85 4.05
N LEU A 83 4.39 -7.59 3.32
CA LEU A 83 4.29 -7.63 1.87
C LEU A 83 3.04 -8.43 1.51
N HIS A 84 2.11 -7.80 0.81
CA HIS A 84 0.83 -8.41 0.48
C HIS A 84 0.90 -9.08 -0.90
N GLU A 85 0.32 -8.47 -1.92
CA GLU A 85 0.30 -8.99 -3.29
C GLU A 85 0.75 -7.88 -4.25
N ALA A 86 1.28 -8.27 -5.40
CA ALA A 86 1.52 -7.33 -6.47
C ALA A 86 0.19 -7.03 -7.19
N PHE A 87 0.10 -5.86 -7.81
CA PHE A 87 -1.09 -5.44 -8.54
C PHE A 87 -0.75 -4.95 -9.94
N THR A 88 -1.76 -4.89 -10.78
CA THR A 88 -1.78 -4.21 -12.08
C THR A 88 -2.90 -3.19 -12.11
N ILE A 89 -2.86 -2.30 -13.09
CA ILE A 89 -3.99 -1.45 -13.45
C ILE A 89 -4.55 -1.97 -14.77
N ASP A 90 -5.86 -2.20 -14.83
CA ASP A 90 -6.52 -2.65 -16.05
C ASP A 90 -6.90 -1.50 -17.00
N ASP A 91 -7.60 -1.83 -18.09
CA ASP A 91 -7.97 -0.84 -19.12
C ASP A 91 -9.02 0.19 -18.63
N ASP A 92 -9.68 -0.07 -17.50
CA ASP A 92 -10.69 0.81 -16.88
C ASP A 92 -10.09 1.63 -15.71
N ASP A 93 -8.76 1.67 -15.58
CA ASP A 93 -8.01 2.31 -14.49
C ASP A 93 -8.29 1.70 -13.10
N GLU A 94 -8.75 0.44 -13.03
CA GLU A 94 -9.01 -0.25 -11.76
C GLU A 94 -7.79 -1.04 -11.26
N ILE A 95 -7.59 -1.05 -9.94
CA ILE A 95 -6.52 -1.83 -9.30
C ILE A 95 -6.93 -3.30 -9.24
N VAL A 96 -6.19 -4.14 -9.95
CA VAL A 96 -6.36 -5.59 -9.97
C VAL A 96 -5.19 -6.26 -9.27
N PHE A 97 -5.47 -7.04 -8.24
CA PHE A 97 -4.45 -7.79 -7.51
C PHE A 97 -4.16 -9.11 -8.23
N GLU A 98 -2.90 -9.35 -8.58
CA GLU A 98 -2.48 -10.64 -9.11
C GLU A 98 -2.21 -11.58 -7.93
N SER A 99 -3.20 -12.41 -7.59
CA SER A 99 -2.95 -13.52 -6.68
C SER A 99 -2.28 -14.66 -7.43
N ASP A 100 -1.02 -14.94 -7.10
CA ASP A 100 -0.25 -16.12 -7.55
C ASP A 100 -0.96 -17.47 -7.24
N THR A 101 -2.07 -17.43 -6.49
CA THR A 101 -2.86 -18.62 -6.10
C THR A 101 -4.07 -18.92 -6.99
N GLY A 102 -4.39 -18.11 -8.01
CA GLY A 102 -5.53 -18.37 -8.90
C GLY A 102 -6.88 -18.43 -8.16
N ALA A 103 -6.95 -17.87 -6.95
CA ALA A 103 -8.19 -17.72 -6.21
C ALA A 103 -8.84 -16.41 -6.65
N GLN A 104 -9.74 -16.52 -7.62
CA GLN A 104 -10.72 -15.49 -7.91
C GLN A 104 -11.53 -15.28 -6.62
N PHE A 105 -11.35 -14.14 -5.95
CA PHE A 105 -12.25 -13.74 -4.87
C PHE A 105 -13.62 -13.48 -5.51
N ASP A 106 -14.50 -14.48 -5.45
CA ASP A 106 -15.92 -14.34 -5.79
C ASP A 106 -16.50 -13.23 -4.90
N GLU A 107 -16.90 -12.12 -5.52
CA GLU A 107 -17.73 -11.10 -4.87
C GLU A 107 -19.02 -11.75 -4.33
N PRO A 108 -19.44 -11.46 -3.09
CA PRO A 108 -20.73 -11.91 -2.61
C PRO A 108 -21.84 -11.12 -3.31
N ARG A 109 -22.63 -11.82 -4.11
CA ARG A 109 -23.93 -11.37 -4.64
C ARG A 109 -24.93 -10.99 -3.56
#